data_AF-X7ZI27-F1
#
_entry.id   AF-X7ZI27-F1
#
_cell.length_a   1.000
_cell.length_b   1.000
_cell.length_c   1.000
_cell.angle_alpha   90.00
_cell.angle_beta   90.00
_cell.angle_gamma   90.00
#
_symmetry.space_group_name_H-M   'P 1'
#
loop_
_entity.id
_entity.type
_entity.pdbx_description
1 polymer ?
#
loop_
_entity_poly.entity_id
_entity_poly.type
_entity_poly.pdbx_seq_one_letter_code
_entity_poly.pdbx_strand_id
1 'polypeptide(L)'
;MQIIPTIASESTPQQLLFFDRNTPLGSPTPDPKPYITVLPPGDDTVTVQYRWRVGGDPECCPSGMGTVRFQIGLDGKLKALGPIPHS
;
A
#
# COMPACT_ATOMS: atom_id res chain seq x y z
N MET A 1 2.49 -14.24 -7.03
CA MET A 1 3.06 -13.88 -8.34
C MET A 1 2.50 -12.52 -8.74
N GLN A 2 3.34 -11.61 -9.23
CA GLN A 2 2.90 -10.32 -9.76
C GLN A 2 2.94 -10.40 -11.28
N ILE A 3 1.82 -10.07 -11.94
CA ILE A 3 1.73 -9.99 -13.40
C ILE A 3 1.82 -8.51 -13.75
N ILE A 4 2.90 -8.12 -14.45
CA ILE A 4 3.07 -6.76 -14.96
C ILE A 4 2.75 -6.80 -16.46
N PRO A 5 1.61 -6.27 -16.91
CA PRO A 5 1.28 -6.24 -18.35
C PRO A 5 2.28 -5.36 -19.10
N THR A 6 2.50 -5.65 -20.38
CA THR A 6 3.51 -4.97 -21.25
C THR A 6 3.28 -3.46 -21.45
N ILE A 7 2.18 -2.92 -20.92
CA ILE A 7 1.81 -1.50 -20.92
C ILE A 7 1.99 -0.83 -19.55
N ALA A 8 2.43 -1.56 -18.52
CA ALA A 8 2.63 -1.02 -17.19
C ALA A 8 4.04 -0.40 -17.06
N SER A 9 4.08 0.88 -16.67
CA SER A 9 5.31 1.54 -16.19
C SER A 9 5.47 1.37 -14.68
N GLU A 10 6.59 1.85 -14.12
CA GLU A 10 6.85 1.84 -12.68
C GLU A 10 5.80 2.63 -11.88
N SER A 11 5.16 3.64 -12.50
CA SER A 11 4.08 4.40 -11.90
C SER A 11 2.68 3.82 -12.13
N THR A 12 2.57 2.58 -12.61
CA THR A 12 1.25 1.94 -12.79
C THR A 12 0.57 1.77 -11.43
N PRO A 13 -0.67 2.26 -11.25
CA PRO A 13 -1.38 2.12 -9.99
C PRO A 13 -1.60 0.64 -9.62
N GLN A 14 -1.41 0.32 -8.34
CA GLN A 14 -1.61 -1.01 -7.78
C GLN A 14 -2.68 -0.94 -6.70
N GLN A 15 -3.56 -1.95 -6.66
CA GLN A 15 -4.55 -2.09 -5.60
C GLN A 15 -3.99 -2.99 -4.49
N LEU A 16 -3.86 -2.45 -3.29
CA LEU A 16 -3.54 -3.25 -2.10
C LEU A 16 -4.83 -3.80 -1.49
N LEU A 17 -4.88 -5.11 -1.25
CA LEU A 17 -6.03 -5.80 -0.66
C LEU A 17 -5.61 -6.51 0.63
N PHE A 18 -6.39 -6.32 1.69
CA PHE A 18 -6.22 -7.02 2.96
C PHE A 18 -7.21 -8.16 3.10
N PHE A 19 -6.75 -9.23 3.74
CA PHE A 19 -7.55 -10.42 4.05
C PHE A 19 -7.32 -10.83 5.50
N ASP A 20 -8.39 -11.21 6.21
CA ASP A 20 -8.31 -12.09 7.38
C ASP A 20 -8.62 -13.51 6.90
N ARG A 21 -7.61 -14.37 6.82
CA ARG A 21 -7.72 -15.71 6.23
C ARG A 21 -8.34 -15.64 4.83
N ASN A 22 -9.61 -16.05 4.68
CA ASN A 22 -10.34 -16.05 3.40
C ASN A 22 -11.38 -14.92 3.30
N THR A 23 -11.43 -14.02 4.29
CA THR A 23 -12.37 -12.90 4.33
C THR A 23 -11.69 -11.63 3.84
N PRO A 24 -12.13 -11.03 2.71
CA PRO A 24 -11.59 -9.76 2.25
C PRO A 24 -11.98 -8.65 3.22
N LEU A 25 -10.99 -7.89 3.70
CA LEU A 25 -11.18 -6.69 4.51
C LEU A 25 -11.22 -5.41 3.67
N GLY A 26 -10.85 -5.51 2.39
CA GLY A 26 -10.86 -4.41 1.41
C GLY A 26 -9.50 -3.73 1.24
N SER A 27 -9.51 -2.59 0.56
CA SER A 27 -8.34 -1.75 0.35
C SER A 27 -8.25 -0.63 1.37
N PRO A 28 -7.03 -0.20 1.76
CA PRO A 28 -6.86 0.91 2.69
C PRO A 28 -7.15 2.27 2.05
N THR A 29 -7.07 2.35 0.72
CA THR A 29 -7.36 3.56 -0.08
C THR A 29 -8.47 3.28 -1.08
N PRO A 30 -9.33 4.27 -1.39
CA PRO A 30 -10.34 4.13 -2.44
C PRO A 30 -9.67 4.07 -3.82
N ASP A 31 -8.67 4.91 -4.06
CA ASP A 31 -7.91 4.96 -5.31
C ASP A 31 -6.64 4.09 -5.23
N PRO A 32 -6.29 3.34 -6.29
CA PRO A 32 -5.04 2.59 -6.37
C PRO A 32 -3.84 3.55 -6.38
N LYS A 33 -2.72 3.13 -5.78
CA LYS A 33 -1.48 3.93 -5.75
C LYS A 33 -0.30 3.16 -6.35
N PRO A 34 0.64 3.83 -7.03
CA PRO A 34 1.88 3.19 -7.46
C PRO A 34 2.86 3.03 -6.30
N TYR A 35 3.97 2.33 -6.54
CA TYR A 35 5.09 2.19 -5.60
C TYR A 35 4.72 1.74 -4.18
N ILE A 36 3.75 0.84 -4.06
CA ILE A 36 3.35 0.24 -2.79
C ILE A 36 4.31 -0.90 -2.47
N THR A 37 4.81 -0.97 -1.24
CA THR A 37 5.60 -2.11 -0.76
C THR A 37 5.07 -2.56 0.59
N VAL A 38 4.71 -3.84 0.69
CA VAL A 38 4.43 -4.47 1.99
C VAL A 38 5.77 -4.84 2.61
N LEU A 39 6.06 -4.26 3.77
CA LEU A 39 7.29 -4.56 4.52
C LEU A 39 7.13 -5.88 5.28
N PRO A 40 8.23 -6.50 5.75
CA PRO A 40 8.15 -7.70 6.57
C PRO A 40 7.12 -7.55 7.70
N PRO A 41 6.30 -8.58 7.95
CA PRO A 41 5.23 -8.51 8.93
C PRO A 41 5.80 -8.27 10.33
N GLY A 42 5.10 -7.43 11.11
CA GLY A 42 5.25 -7.39 12.57
C GLY A 42 4.38 -8.46 13.22
N ASP A 43 4.36 -8.53 14.56
CA ASP A 43 3.62 -9.55 15.29
C ASP A 43 2.12 -9.56 14.95
N ASP A 44 1.44 -8.42 15.07
CA ASP A 44 0.00 -8.25 14.88
C ASP A 44 -0.36 -7.16 13.85
N THR A 45 0.66 -6.64 13.15
CA THR A 45 0.48 -5.55 12.18
C THR A 45 1.18 -5.83 10.85
N VAL A 46 0.59 -5.28 9.79
CA VAL A 46 1.20 -5.19 8.47
C VAL A 46 1.67 -3.76 8.28
N THR A 47 2.96 -3.57 7.99
CA THR A 47 3.48 -2.24 7.65
C THR A 47 3.53 -2.10 6.13
N VAL A 48 2.93 -1.02 5.62
CA VAL A 48 2.96 -0.70 4.19
C VAL A 48 3.76 0.58 4.01
N GLN A 49 4.71 0.55 3.09
CA GLN A 49 5.39 1.73 2.58
C GLN A 49 4.68 2.21 1.32
N TYR A 50 4.39 3.51 1.30
CA TYR A 50 3.93 4.24 0.13
C TYR A 50 5.05 5.16 -0.33
N ARG A 51 5.30 5.21 -1.64
CA ARG A 51 6.21 6.17 -2.26
C ARG A 51 5.49 6.98 -3.33
N TRP A 52 5.93 8.21 -3.53
CA TRP A 52 5.38 9.11 -4.54
C TRP A 52 6.48 10.02 -5.10
N ARG A 53 6.29 10.46 -6.34
CA ARG A 53 7.21 11.40 -7.01
C ARG A 53 7.03 12.78 -6.40
N VAL A 54 8.14 13.46 -6.10
CA VAL A 54 8.16 14.85 -5.64
C VAL A 54 8.79 15.71 -6.74
N GLY A 55 8.10 16.78 -7.15
CA GLY A 55 8.59 17.66 -8.22
C GLY A 55 8.86 16.89 -9.52
N GLY A 56 10.11 16.93 -9.98
CA GLY A 56 10.55 16.34 -11.25
C GLY A 56 11.12 14.92 -11.16
N ASP A 57 10.93 14.21 -10.04
CA ASP A 57 11.44 12.84 -9.87
C ASP A 57 11.13 11.97 -11.10
N PRO A 58 12.07 11.19 -11.64
CA PRO A 58 11.77 10.22 -12.69
C PRO A 58 10.91 9.07 -12.14
N GLU A 59 10.21 8.35 -13.01
CA GLU A 59 9.33 7.24 -12.59
C GLU A 59 10.08 6.14 -11.84
N CYS A 60 11.35 5.90 -12.14
CA CYS A 60 12.13 4.86 -11.45
C CYS A 60 12.35 5.13 -9.96
N CYS A 61 12.29 6.40 -9.59
CA CYS A 61 13.04 6.88 -8.45
C CYS A 61 12.26 7.94 -7.65
N PRO A 62 11.04 7.63 -7.17
CA PRO A 62 10.30 8.56 -6.30
C PRO A 62 11.05 8.80 -4.99
N SER A 63 11.24 10.06 -4.62
CA SER A 63 11.92 10.49 -3.40
C SER A 63 10.97 10.61 -2.19
N GLY A 64 9.69 10.88 -2.45
CA GLY A 64 8.66 10.91 -1.41
C GLY A 64 8.37 9.51 -0.87
N MET A 65 8.33 9.37 0.46
CA MET A 65 8.03 8.10 1.11
C MET A 65 7.38 8.29 2.47
N GLY A 66 6.55 7.33 2.85
CA GLY A 66 5.97 7.23 4.18
C GLY A 66 5.49 5.83 4.47
N THR A 67 5.29 5.50 5.75
CA THR A 67 4.76 4.21 6.18
C THR A 67 3.51 4.38 7.02
N VAL A 68 2.65 3.37 6.97
CA VAL A 68 1.51 3.23 7.86
C VAL A 68 1.36 1.76 8.24
N ARG A 69 1.02 1.52 9.50
CA ARG A 69 0.72 0.18 10.01
C ARG A 69 -0.77 -0.07 9.93
N PHE A 70 -1.13 -1.29 9.59
CA PHE A 70 -2.50 -1.77 9.59
C PHE A 70 -2.65 -2.94 10.54
N GLN A 71 -3.80 -3.01 11.20
CA GLN A 71 -4.21 -4.13 12.02
C GLN A 71 -5.67 -4.47 11.76
N ILE A 72 -6.11 -5.60 12.28
CA ILE A 72 -7.53 -5.92 12.39
C ILE A 72 -8.04 -5.30 13.70
N GLY A 73 -9.08 -4.47 13.62
CA GLY A 73 -9.74 -3.88 14.77
C GLY A 73 -10.53 -4.90 15.58
N LEU A 74 -10.93 -4.53 16.80
CA LEU A 74 -11.81 -5.37 17.64
C LEU A 74 -13.18 -5.64 17.00
N ASP A 75 -13.58 -4.80 16.04
CA ASP A 75 -14.77 -4.95 15.21
C ASP A 75 -14.56 -5.85 13.97
N GLY A 76 -13.38 -6.46 13.85
CA GLY A 76 -13.01 -7.32 12.73
C GLY A 76 -12.68 -6.56 11.44
N LYS A 77 -12.61 -5.22 11.46
CA LYS A 77 -12.36 -4.41 10.27
C LYS A 77 -10.90 -4.01 10.14
N LEU A 78 -10.48 -3.71 8.92
CA LEU A 78 -9.17 -3.11 8.68
C LEU A 78 -9.06 -1.74 9.38
N LYS A 79 -8.01 -1.55 10.17
CA LYS A 79 -7.72 -0.30 10.87
C LYS A 79 -6.31 0.18 10.56
N ALA A 80 -6.19 1.43 10.09
CA ALA A 80 -4.91 2.13 9.99
C ALA A 80 -4.48 2.67 11.36
N LEU A 81 -3.20 2.51 11.70
CA LEU A 81 -2.58 3.01 12.93
C LEU A 81 -1.76 4.27 12.64
N GLY A 82 -2.40 5.22 11.97
CA GLY A 82 -1.80 6.45 11.49
C GLY A 82 -2.45 6.93 10.19
N PRO A 83 -2.14 8.15 9.76
CA PRO A 83 -2.59 8.63 8.46
C PRO A 83 -1.93 7.82 7.34
N ILE A 84 -2.67 7.58 6.26
CA ILE A 84 -2.10 7.01 5.05
C ILE A 84 -1.29 8.13 4.36
N PRO A 85 0.01 7.95 4.11
CA PRO A 85 0.83 8.97 3.47
C PRO A 85 0.31 9.30 2.07
N HIS A 86 0.25 10.58 1.73
CA HIS A 86 -0.14 11.05 0.39
C HIS A 86 -1.48 10.44 -0.08
N SER A 87 -2.43 10.32 0.87
CA SER A 87 -3.77 9.78 0.66
C SER A 87 -4.58 10.64 -0.28
#